data_AF-A0A965KWD6-F1
#
_entry.id   AF-A0A965KWD6-F1
#
_cell.length_a   1.000
_cell.length_b   1.000
_cell.length_c   1.000
_cell.angle_alpha   90.00
_cell.angle_beta   90.00
_cell.angle_gamma   90.00
#
_symmetry.space_group_name_H-M   'P 1'
#
loop_
_entity.id
_entity.type
_entity.pdbx_description
1 polymer ?
#
loop_
_entity_poly.entity_id
_entity_poly.type
_entity_poly.pdbx_seq_one_letter_code
_entity_poly.pdbx_strand_id
1 'polypeptide(L)'
;MNINQQAALTLSKSNLSLLLTLCELGRSQSAQMINELEAQLESCDTEFHLATKALLQANDWNAACWAVINLPLLVSRLQIHQLQKIFEASVAAQLRVTAVSREAMASWQRETALALQETAGAMPLSTALRGLFGAEATDLKSWTLEPPVGAYLPVQHGSTPHQST
;
A
#
# COMPACT_ATOMS: atom_id res chain seq x y z
N MET A 1 4.08 -14.08 -40.40
CA MET A 1 4.43 -14.51 -39.04
C MET A 1 3.11 -14.86 -38.36
N ASN A 2 2.80 -16.14 -38.13
CA ASN A 2 1.53 -16.51 -37.51
C ASN A 2 1.72 -16.40 -36.00
N ILE A 3 1.33 -15.26 -35.44
CA ILE A 3 1.36 -15.04 -33.98
C ILE A 3 0.41 -16.07 -33.39
N ASN A 4 0.92 -16.98 -32.56
CA ASN A 4 0.09 -17.93 -31.84
C ASN A 4 -0.84 -17.14 -30.90
N GLN A 5 -2.06 -16.87 -31.36
CA GLN A 5 -3.06 -16.07 -30.64
C GLN A 5 -3.32 -16.61 -29.23
N GLN A 6 -3.20 -17.93 -29.06
CA GLN A 6 -3.36 -18.59 -27.76
C GLN A 6 -2.26 -18.18 -26.77
N ALA A 7 -1.01 -18.09 -27.20
CA ALA A 7 0.09 -17.69 -26.34
C ALA A 7 0.06 -16.20 -26.00
N ALA A 8 -0.32 -15.35 -26.96
CA ALA A 8 -0.55 -13.93 -26.69
C ALA A 8 -1.66 -13.72 -25.65
N LEU A 9 -2.74 -14.50 -25.74
CA LEU A 9 -3.82 -14.52 -24.75
C LEU A 9 -3.34 -15.02 -23.38
N THR A 10 -2.53 -16.09 -23.34
CA THR A 10 -1.96 -16.62 -22.09
C THR A 10 -1.03 -15.61 -21.40
N LEU A 11 -0.18 -14.92 -22.16
CA LEU A 11 0.68 -13.86 -21.64
C LEU A 11 -0.15 -12.69 -21.07
N SER A 12 -1.18 -12.26 -21.80
CA SER A 12 -2.09 -11.20 -21.35
C SER A 12 -2.81 -11.60 -20.04
N LYS A 13 -3.31 -12.84 -19.96
CA LYS A 13 -3.95 -13.36 -18.74
C LYS A 13 -3.00 -13.45 -17.56
N SER A 14 -1.78 -13.94 -17.77
CA SER A 14 -0.78 -14.04 -16.72
C SER A 14 -0.37 -12.64 -16.20
N ASN A 15 -0.19 -11.67 -17.09
CA ASN A 15 0.04 -10.26 -16.70
C ASN A 15 -1.12 -9.69 -15.88
N LEU A 16 -2.37 -9.88 -16.32
CA LEU A 16 -3.55 -9.40 -15.59
C LEU A 16 -3.68 -10.08 -14.23
N SER A 17 -3.42 -11.39 -14.15
CA SER A 17 -3.42 -12.15 -12.90
C SER A 17 -2.42 -11.60 -11.89
N LEU A 18 -1.19 -11.31 -12.33
CA LEU A 18 -0.17 -10.70 -11.48
C LEU A 18 -0.60 -9.31 -10.98
N LEU A 19 -1.10 -8.45 -11.87
CA LEU A 19 -1.54 -7.10 -11.50
C LEU A 19 -2.70 -7.13 -10.50
N LEU A 20 -3.71 -7.98 -10.74
CA LEU A 20 -4.84 -8.14 -9.83
C LEU A 20 -4.39 -8.68 -8.46
N THR A 21 -3.51 -9.67 -8.44
CA THR A 21 -2.95 -10.24 -7.21
C THR A 21 -2.21 -9.18 -6.39
N LEU A 22 -1.39 -8.35 -7.04
CA LEU A 22 -0.67 -7.26 -6.37
C LEU A 22 -1.61 -6.16 -5.87
N CYS A 23 -2.64 -5.82 -6.64
CA CYS A 23 -3.67 -4.86 -6.21
C CYS A 23 -4.48 -5.39 -5.01
N GLU A 24 -4.88 -6.66 -5.01
CA GLU A 24 -5.59 -7.29 -3.90
C GLU A 24 -4.70 -7.39 -2.65
N LEU A 25 -3.42 -7.68 -2.83
CA LEU A 25 -2.43 -7.66 -1.76
C LEU A 25 -2.32 -6.26 -1.14
N GLY A 26 -2.17 -5.22 -1.97
CA GLY A 26 -2.15 -3.83 -1.50
C GLY A 26 -3.43 -3.45 -0.76
N ARG A 27 -4.59 -3.77 -1.31
CA ARG A 27 -5.90 -3.50 -0.71
C ARG A 27 -6.07 -4.19 0.64
N SER A 28 -5.79 -5.50 0.70
CA SER A 28 -5.94 -6.30 1.93
C SER A 28 -4.96 -5.85 3.02
N GLN A 29 -3.73 -5.53 2.65
CA GLN A 29 -2.72 -5.04 3.58
C GLN A 29 -3.09 -3.66 4.16
N SER A 30 -3.58 -2.75 3.33
CA SER A 30 -4.06 -1.44 3.79
C SER A 30 -5.26 -1.56 4.71
N ALA A 31 -6.24 -2.41 4.37
CA ALA A 31 -7.41 -2.64 5.21
C ALA A 31 -7.03 -3.21 6.59
N GLN A 32 -6.10 -4.17 6.63
CA GLN A 32 -5.60 -4.73 7.89
C GLN A 32 -4.91 -3.66 8.76
N MET A 33 -4.11 -2.79 8.15
CA MET A 33 -3.41 -1.73 8.87
C MET A 33 -4.37 -0.66 9.41
N ILE A 34 -5.42 -0.31 8.66
CA ILE A 34 -6.47 0.61 9.12
C ILE A 34 -7.20 0.02 10.33
N ASN A 35 -7.65 -1.25 10.25
CA ASN A 35 -8.36 -1.89 11.35
C ASN A 35 -7.50 -1.98 12.62
N GLU A 36 -6.19 -2.24 12.48
CA GLU A 36 -5.27 -2.26 13.62
C GLU A 36 -5.14 -0.86 14.23
N LEU A 37 -4.97 0.19 13.41
CA LEU A 37 -4.92 1.57 13.89
C LEU A 37 -6.21 1.98 14.61
N GLU A 38 -7.37 1.60 14.08
CA GLU A 38 -8.67 1.87 14.70
C GLU A 38 -8.79 1.20 16.07
N ALA A 39 -8.46 -0.11 16.17
CA ALA A 39 -8.46 -0.83 17.43
C ALA A 39 -7.49 -0.23 18.47
N GLN A 40 -6.34 0.24 18.00
CA GLN A 40 -5.36 0.93 18.83
C GLN A 40 -5.85 2.29 19.32
N LEU A 41 -6.55 3.06 18.48
CA LEU A 41 -7.15 4.33 18.84
C LEU A 41 -8.26 4.14 19.90
N GLU A 42 -9.14 3.15 19.72
CA GLU A 42 -10.17 2.79 20.70
C GLU A 42 -9.56 2.36 22.05
N SER A 43 -8.47 1.59 22.01
CA SER A 43 -7.74 1.21 23.24
C SER A 43 -7.15 2.43 23.95
N CYS A 44 -6.64 3.41 23.22
CA CYS A 44 -6.10 4.64 23.80
C CYS A 44 -7.21 5.50 24.42
N ASP A 45 -8.33 5.65 23.71
CA ASP A 45 -9.49 6.41 24.18
C ASP A 45 -10.09 5.82 25.45
N THR A 46 -10.25 4.49 25.51
CA THR A 46 -10.75 3.79 26.69
C THR A 46 -9.83 3.96 27.89
N GLU A 47 -8.51 3.82 27.73
CA GLU A 47 -7.57 4.05 28.83
C GLU A 47 -7.55 5.51 29.30
N PHE A 48 -7.64 6.47 28.37
CA PHE A 48 -7.74 7.88 28.71
C PHE A 48 -9.03 8.19 29.49
N HIS A 49 -10.16 7.63 29.07
CA HIS A 49 -11.43 7.75 29.78
C HIS A 49 -11.37 7.15 31.19
N LEU A 50 -10.71 5.99 31.35
CA LEU A 50 -10.51 5.37 32.66
C LEU A 50 -9.63 6.22 33.58
N ALA A 51 -8.52 6.76 33.06
CA ALA A 51 -7.64 7.66 33.82
C ALA A 51 -8.36 8.95 34.23
N THR A 52 -9.13 9.54 33.31
CA THR A 52 -9.93 10.75 33.58
C THR A 52 -11.03 10.46 34.62
N LYS A 53 -11.69 9.31 34.55
CA LYS A 53 -12.69 8.90 35.53
C LYS A 53 -12.07 8.70 36.91
N ALA A 54 -10.89 8.08 36.99
CA ALA A 54 -10.15 7.93 38.24
C ALA A 54 -9.75 9.28 38.84
N LEU A 55 -9.40 10.26 38.01
CA LEU A 55 -9.14 11.64 38.44
C LEU A 55 -10.41 12.30 39.02
N LEU A 56 -11.54 12.17 38.33
CA LEU A 56 -12.83 12.76 38.75
C LEU A 56 -13.44 12.10 40.00
N GLN A 57 -13.08 10.84 40.26
CA GLN A 57 -13.51 10.08 41.44
C GLN A 57 -12.54 10.21 42.62
N ALA A 58 -11.50 11.02 42.53
CA ALA A 58 -10.56 11.24 43.61
C ALA A 58 -11.25 11.93 44.80
N ASN A 59 -11.20 11.29 45.97
CA ASN A 59 -11.87 11.77 47.18
C ASN A 59 -11.06 12.84 47.95
N ASP A 60 -9.78 13.05 47.60
CA ASP A 60 -8.90 14.03 48.22
C ASP A 60 -7.90 14.65 47.23
N TRP A 61 -7.35 15.80 47.61
CA TRP A 61 -6.38 16.54 46.79
C TRP A 61 -5.06 15.78 46.58
N ASN A 62 -4.69 14.91 47.52
CA ASN A 62 -3.50 14.07 47.39
C ASN A 62 -3.69 13.02 46.28
N ALA A 63 -4.82 12.31 46.23
CA ALA A 63 -5.10 11.38 45.14
C ALA A 63 -5.21 12.10 43.79
N ALA A 64 -5.80 13.30 43.75
CA ALA A 64 -5.86 14.12 42.54
C ALA A 64 -4.46 14.52 42.05
N CYS A 65 -3.59 15.05 42.93
CA CYS A 65 -2.20 15.40 42.58
C CYS A 65 -1.41 14.18 42.10
N TRP A 66 -1.55 13.03 42.75
CA TRP A 66 -0.93 11.78 42.30
C TRP A 66 -1.42 11.34 40.93
N ALA A 67 -2.73 11.43 40.68
CA ALA A 67 -3.30 11.06 39.38
C ALA A 67 -2.84 12.01 38.26
N VAL A 68 -2.78 13.33 38.52
CA VAL A 68 -2.27 14.33 37.57
C VAL A 68 -0.80 14.10 37.23
N ILE A 69 0.05 13.80 38.22
CA ILE A 69 1.49 13.54 37.99
C ILE A 69 1.70 12.24 37.19
N ASN A 70 0.85 11.24 37.38
CA ASN A 70 0.96 9.96 36.68
C ASN A 70 0.37 9.98 35.26
N LEU A 71 -0.52 10.93 34.95
CA LEU A 71 -1.21 10.98 33.66
C LEU A 71 -0.26 11.18 32.46
N PRO A 72 0.74 12.08 32.50
CA PRO A 72 1.75 12.17 31.43
C PRO A 72 2.54 10.87 31.24
N LEU A 73 2.81 10.15 32.34
CA LEU A 73 3.54 8.88 32.36
C LEU A 73 2.71 7.77 31.71
N LEU A 74 1.40 7.75 31.98
CA LEU A 74 0.43 6.85 31.34
C LEU A 74 0.31 7.14 29.84
N VAL A 75 0.18 8.42 29.45
CA VAL A 75 0.15 8.82 28.04
C VAL A 75 1.43 8.42 27.31
N SER A 76 2.59 8.63 27.92
CA SER A 76 3.88 8.25 27.33
C SER A 76 4.00 6.73 27.15
N ARG A 77 3.53 5.95 28.13
CA ARG A 77 3.49 4.48 28.04
C ARG A 77 2.56 4.01 26.92
N LEU A 78 1.38 4.59 26.82
CA LEU A 78 0.43 4.29 25.75
C LEU A 78 1.05 4.60 24.39
N GLN A 79 1.62 5.78 24.20
CA GLN A 79 2.27 6.17 22.94
C GLN A 79 3.40 5.21 22.54
N ILE A 80 4.27 4.81 23.49
CA ILE A 80 5.35 3.85 23.22
C ILE A 80 4.78 2.47 22.85
N HIS A 81 3.78 2.00 23.60
CA HIS A 81 3.14 0.72 23.32
C HIS A 81 2.49 0.71 21.93
N GLN A 82 1.84 1.81 21.56
CA GLN A 82 1.22 1.99 20.25
C GLN A 82 2.26 2.00 19.12
N LEU A 83 3.35 2.74 19.29
CA LEU A 83 4.45 2.75 18.32
C LEU A 83 5.05 1.36 18.13
N GLN A 84 5.23 0.61 19.23
CA GLN A 84 5.75 -0.75 19.16
C GLN A 84 4.81 -1.66 18.34
N LYS A 85 3.50 -1.62 18.60
CA LYS A 85 2.53 -2.42 17.85
C LYS A 85 2.45 -2.04 16.38
N ILE A 86 2.48 -0.75 16.07
CA ILE A 86 2.52 -0.28 14.68
C ILE A 86 3.79 -0.81 13.99
N PHE A 87 4.93 -0.78 14.68
CA PHE A 87 6.18 -1.29 14.12
C PHE A 87 6.09 -2.80 13.87
N GLU A 88 5.64 -3.58 14.85
CA GLU A 88 5.43 -5.03 14.72
C GLU A 88 4.48 -5.36 13.55
N ALA A 89 3.36 -4.66 13.45
CA ALA A 89 2.40 -4.81 12.36
C ALA A 89 3.01 -4.43 11.00
N SER A 90 3.82 -3.37 10.94
CA SER A 90 4.48 -2.92 9.71
C SER A 90 5.56 -3.91 9.22
N VAL A 91 6.30 -4.53 10.14
CA VAL A 91 7.30 -5.55 9.79
C VAL A 91 6.60 -6.81 9.32
N ALA A 92 5.56 -7.26 10.02
CA ALA A 92 4.76 -8.40 9.60
C ALA A 92 4.11 -8.16 8.21
N ALA A 93 3.61 -6.95 7.97
CA ALA A 93 3.08 -6.51 6.68
C ALA A 93 4.12 -6.60 5.57
N GLN A 94 5.32 -6.06 5.78
CA GLN A 94 6.40 -6.11 4.79
C GLN A 94 6.82 -7.55 4.48
N LEU A 95 6.94 -8.41 5.50
CA LEU A 95 7.26 -9.82 5.30
C LEU A 95 6.18 -10.55 4.49
N ARG A 96 4.91 -10.29 4.77
CA ARG A 96 3.79 -10.85 4.00
C ARG A 96 3.80 -10.36 2.55
N VAL A 97 3.93 -9.06 2.34
CA VAL A 97 3.95 -8.47 0.99
C VAL A 97 5.11 -9.00 0.18
N THR A 98 6.31 -9.10 0.77
CA THR A 98 7.50 -9.64 0.10
C THR A 98 7.37 -11.13 -0.22
N ALA A 99 6.79 -11.93 0.66
CA ALA A 99 6.54 -13.35 0.40
C ALA A 99 5.55 -13.54 -0.75
N VAL A 100 4.37 -12.92 -0.66
CA VAL A 100 3.29 -13.07 -1.66
C VAL A 100 3.70 -12.51 -3.01
N SER A 101 4.38 -11.36 -3.05
CA SER A 101 4.85 -10.78 -4.31
C SER A 101 5.94 -11.63 -4.98
N ARG A 102 6.85 -12.25 -4.21
CA ARG A 102 7.85 -13.19 -4.75
C ARG A 102 7.20 -14.42 -5.33
N GLU A 103 6.22 -14.99 -4.65
CA GLU A 103 5.47 -16.15 -5.13
C GLU A 103 4.69 -15.83 -6.41
N ALA A 104 3.97 -14.70 -6.43
CA ALA A 104 3.24 -14.23 -7.61
C ALA A 104 4.17 -13.97 -8.80
N MET A 105 5.33 -13.32 -8.56
CA MET A 105 6.34 -13.11 -9.61
C MET A 105 6.93 -14.44 -10.11
N ALA A 106 7.22 -15.39 -9.23
CA ALA A 106 7.74 -16.70 -9.63
C ALA A 106 6.72 -17.49 -10.47
N SER A 107 5.43 -17.44 -10.10
CA SER A 107 4.35 -18.06 -10.89
C SER A 107 4.23 -17.41 -12.26
N TRP A 108 4.22 -16.07 -12.30
CA TRP A 108 4.18 -15.30 -13.55
C TRP A 108 5.37 -15.61 -14.45
N GLN A 109 6.60 -15.64 -13.91
CA GLN A 109 7.80 -16.00 -14.68
C GLN A 109 7.69 -17.41 -15.26
N ARG A 110 7.14 -18.35 -14.50
CA ARG A 110 6.94 -19.74 -14.95
C ARG A 110 5.92 -19.82 -16.09
N GLU A 111 4.76 -19.18 -15.92
CA GLU A 111 3.68 -19.18 -16.91
C GLU A 111 4.07 -18.46 -18.19
N THR A 112 4.75 -17.31 -18.07
CA THR A 112 5.25 -16.57 -19.23
C THR A 112 6.36 -17.32 -19.96
N ALA A 113 7.29 -17.97 -19.24
CA ALA A 113 8.32 -18.81 -19.86
C ALA A 113 7.71 -19.99 -20.62
N LEU A 114 6.70 -20.66 -20.07
CA LEU A 114 5.98 -21.75 -20.74
C LEU A 114 5.24 -21.26 -21.99
N ALA A 115 4.47 -20.16 -21.88
CA ALA A 115 3.76 -19.57 -23.02
C ALA A 115 4.73 -19.12 -24.13
N LEU A 116 5.89 -18.57 -23.75
CA LEU A 116 6.94 -18.18 -24.69
C LEU A 116 7.61 -19.39 -25.35
N GLN A 117 7.88 -20.46 -24.60
CA GLN A 117 8.43 -21.70 -25.14
C GLN A 117 7.50 -22.34 -26.18
N GLU A 118 6.18 -22.33 -25.94
CA GLU A 118 5.16 -22.82 -26.86
C GLU A 118 5.07 -21.98 -28.15
N THR A 119 5.26 -20.65 -28.07
CA THR A 119 5.35 -19.80 -29.27
C THR A 119 6.65 -19.92 -30.03
N ALA A 120 7.76 -20.09 -29.31
CA ALA A 120 9.07 -19.78 -29.84
C ALA A 120 9.78 -20.98 -30.45
N GLY A 121 9.24 -22.21 -30.39
CA GLY A 121 9.83 -23.44 -30.95
C GLY A 121 11.31 -23.33 -31.36
N ALA A 122 12.23 -23.66 -30.45
CA ALA A 122 13.69 -23.59 -30.62
C ALA A 122 14.32 -22.18 -30.84
N MET A 123 13.57 -21.09 -30.67
CA MET A 123 14.07 -19.71 -30.84
C MET A 123 14.35 -19.05 -29.48
N PRO A 124 15.45 -18.26 -29.35
CA PRO A 124 15.79 -17.58 -28.10
C PRO A 124 14.67 -16.68 -27.61
N LEU A 125 14.42 -16.69 -26.29
CA LEU A 125 13.37 -15.92 -25.61
C LEU A 125 13.43 -14.41 -25.92
N SER A 126 14.64 -13.89 -26.15
CA SER A 126 14.89 -12.51 -26.58
C SER A 126 14.32 -12.17 -27.96
N THR A 127 14.28 -13.14 -28.87
CA THR A 127 13.75 -12.98 -30.24
C THR A 127 12.22 -13.10 -30.24
N ALA A 128 11.66 -14.00 -29.43
CA ALA A 128 10.22 -14.13 -29.24
C ALA A 128 9.59 -12.87 -28.62
N LEU A 129 10.22 -12.33 -27.56
CA LEU A 129 9.79 -11.06 -26.94
C LEU A 129 9.90 -9.88 -27.91
N ARG A 130 10.95 -9.81 -28.73
CA ARG A 130 11.08 -8.76 -29.75
C ARG A 130 10.06 -8.89 -30.87
N GLY A 131 9.64 -10.11 -31.22
CA GLY A 131 8.55 -10.34 -32.18
C GLY A 131 7.16 -9.99 -31.62
N LEU A 132 6.93 -10.23 -30.33
CA LEU A 132 5.66 -9.92 -29.64
C LEU A 132 5.51 -8.43 -29.30
N PHE A 133 6.58 -7.77 -28.86
CA PHE A 133 6.56 -6.37 -28.44
C PHE A 133 7.09 -5.39 -29.49
N GLY A 134 7.85 -5.87 -30.49
CA GLY A 134 8.49 -5.03 -31.50
C GLY A 134 7.78 -4.94 -32.84
N ALA A 135 6.72 -5.73 -33.08
CA ALA A 135 6.05 -5.76 -34.38
C ALA A 135 5.08 -4.59 -34.64
N GLU A 136 4.74 -3.78 -33.63
CA GLU A 136 3.84 -2.62 -33.79
C GLU A 136 4.40 -1.29 -33.22
N ALA A 137 5.71 -1.18 -32.99
CA ALA A 137 6.31 0.08 -32.54
C ALA A 137 6.70 1.04 -33.68
N THR A 138 6.31 0.75 -34.94
CA THR A 138 6.73 1.56 -36.11
C THR A 138 5.64 2.40 -36.76
N ASP A 139 4.43 2.48 -36.21
CA ASP A 139 3.39 3.36 -36.77
C ASP A 139 2.57 4.17 -35.76
N LEU A 140 3.19 4.56 -34.64
CA LEU A 140 2.65 5.59 -33.73
C LEU A 140 3.32 6.95 -33.96
N LYS A 141 3.20 7.47 -35.20
CA LYS A 141 3.21 8.92 -35.42
C LYS A 141 1.79 9.42 -35.18
N SER A 142 1.52 9.93 -33.98
CA SER A 142 0.45 10.90 -33.63
C SER A 142 -0.27 10.63 -32.30
N TRP A 143 0.43 10.26 -31.22
CA TRP A 143 -0.11 10.47 -29.88
C TRP A 143 0.76 11.51 -29.18
N THR A 144 0.40 12.78 -29.41
CA THR A 144 0.76 13.91 -28.56
C THR A 144 0.51 13.52 -27.12
N LEU A 145 1.55 13.62 -26.28
CA LEU A 145 1.44 13.48 -24.83
C LEU A 145 0.37 14.44 -24.32
N GLU A 146 -0.80 13.92 -23.97
CA GLU A 146 -1.62 14.58 -22.96
C GLU A 146 -0.90 14.49 -21.60
N PRO A 147 -0.89 15.56 -20.81
CA PRO A 147 -0.26 15.56 -19.49
C PRO A 147 -1.00 14.60 -18.54
N PRO A 148 -0.33 14.06 -17.51
CA PRO A 148 -0.93 13.14 -16.57
C PRO A 148 -2.14 13.76 -15.87
N VAL A 149 -3.14 12.92 -15.57
CA VAL A 149 -4.46 13.20 -14.94
C VAL A 149 -4.35 13.69 -13.48
N GLY A 150 -3.30 14.46 -13.15
CA GLY A 150 -3.10 15.17 -11.88
C GLY A 150 -3.05 16.70 -12.01
N ALA A 151 -3.22 17.26 -13.22
CA ALA A 151 -3.12 18.71 -13.46
C ALA A 151 -4.43 19.50 -13.24
N TYR A 152 -5.52 18.87 -12.81
CA TYR A 152 -6.84 19.50 -12.66
C TYR A 152 -7.35 19.61 -11.22
N LEU A 153 -6.45 19.84 -10.24
CA LEU A 153 -6.87 20.29 -8.91
C LEU A 153 -6.27 21.69 -8.65
N PRO A 154 -7.08 22.77 -8.74
CA PRO A 154 -6.64 24.05 -8.22
C PRO A 154 -6.58 23.96 -6.69
N VAL A 155 -5.36 23.78 -6.16
CA VAL A 155 -5.08 24.07 -4.75
C VAL A 155 -5.21 25.59 -4.60
N GLN A 156 -6.34 26.06 -4.07
CA GLN A 156 -6.44 27.42 -3.57
C GLN A 156 -5.48 27.56 -2.38
N HIS A 157 -4.29 28.11 -2.63
CA HIS A 157 -3.49 28.69 -1.56
C HIS A 157 -4.24 29.89 -1.00
N GLY A 158 -4.65 29.76 0.27
CA GLY A 158 -5.23 30.85 1.04
C GLY A 158 -4.28 32.05 1.05
N SER A 159 -4.80 33.17 0.58
CA SER A 159 -4.15 34.47 0.56
C SER A 159 -3.81 34.92 1.98
N THR A 160 -2.54 35.25 2.20
CA THR A 160 -2.06 36.01 3.36
C THR A 160 -2.73 37.38 3.44
N PRO A 161 -2.96 37.93 4.66
CA PRO A 161 -3.69 39.18 4.84
C PRO A 161 -2.84 40.39 4.45
N HIS A 162 -3.39 41.25 3.59
CA HIS A 162 -2.84 42.58 3.35
C HIS A 162 -3.16 43.49 4.54
N GLN A 163 -2.10 44.01 5.18
CA GLN A 163 -2.17 45.22 5.99
C GLN A 163 -2.50 46.41 5.09
N SER A 164 -3.46 47.23 5.52
CA SER A 164 -3.67 48.59 5.03
C SER A 164 -3.74 49.53 6.23
N THR A 165 -2.70 50.35 6.37
CA THR A 165 -2.76 51.67 7.01
C THR A 165 -3.30 52.68 6.02
#